data_AF-A0A3D5TRK4-F1
#
_entry.id   AF-A0A3D5TRK4-F1
#
_cell.length_a   1.000
_cell.length_b   1.000
_cell.length_c   1.000
_cell.angle_alpha   90.00
_cell.angle_beta   90.00
_cell.angle_gamma   90.00
#
_symmetry.space_group_name_H-M   'P 1'
#
loop_
_entity.id
_entity.type
_entity.pdbx_description
1 polymer ?
#
loop_
_entity_poly.entity_id
_entity_poly.type
_entity_poly.pdbx_seq_one_letter_code
_entity_poly.pdbx_strand_id
1 'polypeptide(L)' 'MTFNKTLCDLADEYFEQAQVLEGIIAKHRKRLASLPNPETSREAYGIKSLLNVLYAEHRDVMETANFLKDNYSGEENQ' A
#
# COMPACT_ATOMS: atom_id res chain seq x y z
N MET A 1 -16.64 -25.16 5.37
CA MET A 1 -16.42 -23.94 6.17
C MET A 1 -16.90 -22.77 5.34
N THR A 2 -18.04 -22.18 5.71
CA THR A 2 -18.52 -20.93 5.08
C THR A 2 -17.67 -19.79 5.60
N PHE A 3 -16.83 -19.25 4.72
CA PHE A 3 -15.95 -18.11 4.99
C PHE A 3 -16.81 -16.83 4.95
N ASN A 4 -17.57 -16.56 6.02
CA ASN A 4 -18.29 -15.30 6.15
C ASN A 4 -17.30 -14.23 6.66
N LYS A 5 -16.36 -13.81 5.80
CA LYS A 5 -15.59 -12.58 6.03
C LYS A 5 -16.56 -11.40 5.94
N THR A 6 -16.57 -10.54 6.95
CA THR A 6 -17.29 -9.28 6.87
C THR A 6 -16.52 -8.30 6.00
N LEU A 7 -17.19 -7.28 5.46
CA LEU A 7 -16.52 -6.22 4.70
C LEU A 7 -15.56 -5.40 5.57
N CYS A 8 -15.77 -5.39 6.90
CA CYS A 8 -14.82 -4.86 7.87
C CYS A 8 -13.52 -5.68 7.94
N ASP A 9 -13.63 -7.02 8.02
CA ASP A 9 -12.45 -7.89 8.01
C ASP A 9 -11.63 -7.70 6.72
N LEU A 10 -12.33 -7.47 5.60
CA LEU A 10 -11.69 -7.17 4.32
C LEU A 10 -11.00 -5.79 4.33
N ALA A 11 -11.60 -4.76 4.95
CA ALA A 11 -10.95 -3.45 5.11
C ALA A 11 -9.65 -3.57 5.90
N ASP A 12 -9.66 -4.35 6.99
CA ASP A 12 -8.47 -4.59 7.82
C ASP A 12 -7.37 -5.30 7.02
N GLU A 13 -7.71 -6.29 6.19
CA GLU A 13 -6.76 -6.94 5.27
C GLU A 13 -6.12 -5.96 4.27
N TYR A 14 -6.90 -5.02 3.72
CA TYR A 14 -6.34 -3.98 2.86
C TYR A 14 -5.46 -2.99 3.63
N PHE A 15 -5.78 -2.66 4.88
CA PHE A 15 -4.88 -1.84 5.73
C PHE A 15 -3.56 -2.57 6.04
N GLU A 16 -3.61 -3.88 6.33
CA GLU A 16 -2.40 -4.69 6.49
C GLU A 16 -1.55 -4.70 5.21
N GLN A 17 -2.19 -4.85 4.05
CA GLN A 17 -1.51 -4.77 2.76
C GLN A 17 -0.86 -3.40 2.54
N ALA A 18 -1.54 -2.31 2.90
CA ALA A 18 -0.97 -0.96 2.83
C ALA A 18 0.29 -0.83 3.72
N GLN A 19 0.27 -1.37 4.94
CA GLN A 19 1.43 -1.36 5.84
C GLN A 19 2.62 -2.16 5.26
N VAL A 20 2.35 -3.30 4.62
CA VAL A 20 3.40 -4.07 3.93
C VAL A 20 4.02 -3.25 2.79
N LEU A 21 3.20 -2.58 1.98
CA LEU A 21 3.66 -1.70 0.91
C LEU A 21 4.50 -0.54 1.45
N GLU A 22 4.13 0.07 2.58
CA GLU A 22 4.94 1.11 3.24
C GLU A 22 6.33 0.59 3.63
N GLY A 23 6.41 -0.61 4.19
CA GLY A 23 7.69 -1.25 4.53
C GLY A 23 8.58 -1.47 3.29
N ILE A 24 7.98 -1.93 2.18
CA ILE A 24 8.67 -2.14 0.91
C ILE A 24 9.16 -0.80 0.34
N ILE A 25 8.31 0.22 0.31
CA ILE A 25 8.64 1.58 -0.12
C ILE A 25 9.81 2.12 0.71
N ALA A 26 9.75 2.02 2.04
CA ALA A 26 10.81 2.49 2.94
C ALA A 26 12.15 1.80 2.64
N LYS A 27 12.14 0.48 2.40
CA LYS A 27 13.34 -0.29 2.02
C LYS A 27 13.93 0.22 0.70
N HIS A 28 13.11 0.44 -0.32
CA HIS A 28 13.58 0.93 -1.62
C HIS A 28 14.07 2.39 -1.57
N ARG A 29 13.42 3.26 -0.79
CA ARG A 29 13.92 4.62 -0.53
C ARG A 29 15.28 4.62 0.15
N LYS A 30 15.47 3.77 1.16
CA LYS A 30 16.76 3.62 1.84
C LYS A 30 17.85 3.15 0.88
N ARG A 31 17.54 2.17 0.01
CA ARG A 31 18.46 1.72 -1.04
C ARG A 31 18.82 2.85 -1.99
N LEU A 32 17.83 3.58 -2.50
CA LEU A 32 18.05 4.72 -3.41
C LEU A 32 18.96 5.78 -2.77
N ALA A 33 18.71 6.13 -1.50
CA ALA A 33 19.50 7.09 -0.75
C ALA A 33 20.95 6.62 -0.49
N SER A 34 21.19 5.31 -0.50
CA SER A 34 22.53 4.73 -0.32
C SER A 34 23.33 4.60 -1.62
N LEU A 35 22.72 4.85 -2.79
CA LEU A 35 23.42 4.71 -4.06
C LEU A 35 24.40 5.87 -4.29
N PRO A 36 25.63 5.60 -4.77
CA PRO A 36 26.50 6.65 -5.29
C PRO A 36 25.93 7.16 -6.62
N ASN A 37 25.83 8.49 -6.77
CA ASN A 37 25.30 9.17 -7.97
C ASN A 37 23.90 8.69 -8.43
N PRO A 38 22.86 8.87 -7.60
CA PRO A 38 21.50 8.39 -7.88
C PRO A 38 20.80 9.11 -9.05
N GLU A 39 21.38 10.19 -9.58
CA GLU A 39 20.82 10.91 -10.73
C GLU A 39 21.26 10.32 -12.07
N THR A 40 22.35 9.56 -12.11
CA THR A 40 22.91 8.99 -13.36
C THR A 40 22.94 7.47 -13.37
N SER A 41 22.68 6.83 -12.22
CA SER A 41 22.67 5.38 -12.11
C SER A 41 21.41 4.76 -12.73
N ARG A 42 21.60 3.79 -13.63
CA ARG A 42 20.52 2.95 -14.17
C ARG A 42 19.75 2.23 -13.06
N GLU A 43 20.45 1.83 -11.99
CA GLU A 43 19.83 1.22 -10.82
C GLU A 43 18.90 2.20 -10.11
N ALA A 44 19.33 3.46 -9.95
CA ALA A 44 18.51 4.50 -9.34
C ALA A 44 17.26 4.80 -10.17
N TYR A 45 17.36 4.83 -11.50
CA TYR A 45 16.20 4.95 -12.38
C TYR A 45 15.21 3.80 -12.17
N GLY A 46 15.69 2.55 -12.15
CA GLY A 46 14.84 1.38 -11.89
C GLY A 46 14.14 1.43 -10.53
N ILE A 47 14.85 1.88 -9.49
CA ILE A 47 14.25 2.05 -8.14
C ILE A 47 13.21 3.19 -8.16
N LYS A 48 13.47 4.32 -8.81
CA LYS A 48 12.51 5.43 -8.94
C LYS A 48 11.24 4.99 -9.67
N SER A 49 11.36 4.23 -10.77
CA SER A 49 10.22 3.66 -11.49
C SER A 49 9.41 2.69 -10.63
N LEU A 50 10.07 1.80 -9.90
CA LEU A 50 9.39 0.87 -8.99
C LEU A 50 8.68 1.62 -7.86
N LEU A 51 9.31 2.64 -7.27
CA LEU A 51 8.69 3.47 -6.23
C LEU A 51 7.41 4.15 -6.74
N ASN A 52 7.39 4.65 -7.98
CA ASN A 52 6.17 5.25 -8.54
C ASN A 52 5.01 4.24 -8.61
N VAL A 53 5.27 3.00 -9.01
CA VAL A 53 4.24 1.94 -9.04
C VAL A 53 3.77 1.60 -7.62
N LEU A 54 4.69 1.41 -6.69
CA LEU A 54 4.36 1.08 -5.30
C LEU A 54 3.56 2.19 -4.61
N TYR A 55 3.83 3.46 -4.91
CA TYR A 55 3.05 4.58 -4.39
C TYR A 55 1.64 4.63 -4.95
N ALA A 56 1.45 4.29 -6.22
CA ALA A 56 0.13 4.19 -6.82
C ALA A 56 -0.66 3.04 -6.18
N GLU A 57 -0.04 1.86 -6.05
CA GLU A 57 -0.68 0.69 -5.45
C GLU A 57 -1.02 0.91 -3.97
N HIS A 58 -0.14 1.55 -3.20
CA HIS A 58 -0.44 1.92 -1.80
C HIS A 58 -1.65 2.84 -1.70
N ARG A 59 -1.77 3.82 -2.60
CA ARG A 59 -2.93 4.71 -2.67
C ARG A 59 -4.21 3.93 -2.97
N ASP A 60 -4.20 3.10 -4.00
CA ASP A 60 -5.39 2.35 -4.43
C ASP A 60 -5.88 1.40 -3.32
N VAL A 61 -4.95 0.73 -2.63
CA VAL A 61 -5.25 -0.15 -1.49
C VAL A 61 -5.82 0.65 -0.31
N MET A 62 -5.24 1.80 0.02
CA MET A 62 -5.74 2.67 1.09
C MET A 62 -7.14 3.23 0.77
N GLU A 63 -7.39 3.65 -0.48
CA GLU A 63 -8.70 4.11 -0.93
C GLU A 63 -9.74 3.00 -0.82
N THR A 64 -9.37 1.76 -1.17
CA THR A 64 -10.25 0.59 -1.05
C THR A 64 -10.55 0.27 0.43
N ALA A 65 -9.53 0.28 1.29
CA ALA A 65 -9.69 0.04 2.73
C ALA A 65 -10.61 1.08 3.38
N ASN A 66 -10.39 2.36 3.06
CA ASN A 66 -11.22 3.45 3.56
C ASN A 66 -12.65 3.36 3.04
N PHE A 67 -12.85 3.07 1.75
CA PHE A 67 -14.19 2.88 1.19
C PHE A 67 -14.94 1.77 1.93
N LEU A 68 -14.30 0.63 2.16
CA LEU A 68 -14.91 -0.49 2.87
C LEU A 68 -15.25 -0.13 4.31
N LYS A 69 -14.35 0.57 5.00
CA LYS A 69 -14.59 1.03 6.36
C LYS A 69 -15.71 2.07 6.44
N ASP A 70 -15.70 3.08 5.57
CA ASP A 70 -16.66 4.19 5.63
C ASP A 70 -18.08 3.74 5.26
N ASN A 71 -18.22 2.78 4.34
CA ASN A 71 -19.53 2.35 3.83
C ASN A 71 -20.07 1.09 4.52
N TYR A 72 -19.24 0.34 5.24
CA TYR A 72 -19.64 -0.95 5.81
C TYR A 72 -19.21 -1.15 7.26
N SER A 73 -18.74 -0.10 7.96
CA SER A 73 -18.41 -0.15 9.41
C SER A 73 -19.59 -0.33 10.35
N GLY A 74 -20.81 -0.55 9.84
CA GLY A 74 -21.95 -0.96 10.65
C GLY A 74 -22.85 0.17 11.17
N GLU A 75 -22.97 1.29 10.44
CA GLU A 75 -24.10 2.24 10.64
C GLU A 75 -25.35 1.87 9.83
N GLU A 76 -25.53 0.59 9.46
CA GLU A 76 -26.84 0.09 9.04
C GLU A 76 -27.63 -0.39 10.27
N ASN A 77 -28.51 0.49 10.74
CA ASN A 77 -29.70 0.32 11.61
C ASN A 77 -29.67 1.08 12.95
N GLN A 78 -29.94 2.39 12.89
CA GLN A 78 -30.85 3.05 13.85
C GLN A 78 -31.93 3.81 13.09
#